data_AF-M0PMH1-F1
#
_entry.id   AF-M0PMH1-F1
#
_cell.length_a   1.000
_cell.length_b   1.000
_cell.length_c   1.000
_cell.angle_alpha   90.00
_cell.angle_beta   90.00
_cell.angle_gamma   90.00
#
_symmetry.space_group_name_H-M   'P 1'
#
loop_
_entity.id
_entity.type
_entity.pdbx_description
1 polymer ?
#
loop_
_entity_poly.entity_id
_entity_poly.type
_entity_poly.pdbx_seq_one_letter_code
_entity_poly.pdbx_strand_id
1 'polypeptide(L)'
;MPPSTRTLALLALLVVGVGLSFAFHAAAGDTQLTYEATAVEPGENPELVAGASPNVTDLNERLSDTPERYREPVLTAAANGSFEGSLSPELHTAIGDVETPYVAYDGGYYEWSLSTRGETTNATIEMRQTDPETVFDAVARPVADAPAGVRTAVDEGTANGSGVRPGLFRQDGAYYAVALEDEAAALAGFASAVVGFVLTPVGRGYTAVALGLLAYRYREPTRDRLLTPRRAAAVAALALPVALVGTAVFESGSLSRFVTGPASATVVASGALAGVLAAQRRWALLAGSTVGIGLLATAAIAGALGVPGLIFGPLAVCFGIAAGLVPFGYGYWFARPAPEASAG
;
A
#
# COMPACT_ATOMS: atom_id res chain seq x y z
N MET A 1 -39.95 22.97 9.75
CA MET A 1 -39.21 23.60 8.64
C MET A 1 -38.20 22.59 8.10
N PRO A 2 -38.10 22.40 6.78
CA PRO A 2 -37.10 21.52 6.20
C PRO A 2 -35.68 22.03 6.52
N PRO A 3 -34.70 21.14 6.73
CA PRO A 3 -33.31 21.55 6.98
C PRO A 3 -32.77 22.32 5.77
N SER A 4 -32.09 23.44 6.02
CA SER A 4 -31.48 24.23 4.94
C SER A 4 -30.47 23.40 4.14
N THR A 5 -30.22 23.76 2.87
CA THR A 5 -29.20 23.14 2.00
C THR A 5 -27.82 23.07 2.66
N ARG A 6 -27.43 24.13 3.41
CA ARG A 6 -26.18 24.15 4.18
C ARG A 6 -26.14 23.09 5.29
N THR A 7 -27.29 22.73 5.87
CA THR A 7 -27.37 21.71 6.95
C THR A 7 -27.26 20.33 6.34
N LEU A 8 -27.98 20.08 5.24
CA LEU A 8 -27.93 18.82 4.51
C LEU A 8 -26.50 18.53 4.00
N ALA A 9 -25.80 19.54 3.48
CA ALA A 9 -24.41 19.41 3.07
C ALA A 9 -23.49 18.99 4.24
N LEU A 10 -23.64 19.59 5.42
CA LEU A 10 -22.85 19.21 6.60
C LEU A 10 -23.16 17.79 7.07
N LEU A 11 -24.43 17.38 7.02
CA LEU A 11 -24.82 16.01 7.35
C LEU A 11 -24.27 15.00 6.33
N ALA A 12 -24.30 15.33 5.04
CA ALA A 12 -23.69 14.51 4.00
C ALA A 12 -22.18 14.38 4.20
N LEU A 13 -21.47 15.48 4.50
CA LEU A 13 -20.04 15.46 4.81
C LEU A 13 -19.74 14.62 6.05
N LEU A 14 -20.60 14.68 7.08
CA LEU A 14 -20.48 13.87 8.27
C LEU A 14 -20.66 12.38 7.96
N VAL A 15 -21.70 12.00 7.22
CA VAL A 15 -21.97 10.60 6.84
C VAL A 15 -20.82 10.03 6.00
N VAL A 16 -20.36 10.77 4.99
CA VAL A 16 -19.21 10.37 4.16
C VAL A 16 -17.94 10.29 5.00
N GLY A 17 -17.70 11.29 5.87
CA GLY A 17 -16.53 11.31 6.74
C GLY A 17 -16.49 10.12 7.71
N VAL A 18 -17.62 9.81 8.34
CA VAL A 18 -17.75 8.65 9.23
C VAL A 18 -17.55 7.36 8.45
N GLY A 19 -18.22 7.18 7.30
CA GLY A 19 -18.06 5.98 6.46
C GLY A 19 -16.61 5.75 6.01
N LEU A 20 -15.93 6.80 5.52
CA LEU A 20 -14.52 6.73 5.14
C LEU A 20 -13.58 6.50 6.32
N SER A 21 -13.95 6.93 7.54
CA SER A 21 -13.17 6.66 8.75
C SER A 21 -13.11 5.17 9.10
N PHE A 22 -14.02 4.37 8.52
CA PHE A 22 -14.07 2.90 8.67
C PHE A 22 -13.53 2.15 7.45
N ALA A 23 -13.06 2.84 6.41
CA ALA A 23 -12.64 2.21 5.16
C ALA A 23 -11.52 1.18 5.36
N PHE A 24 -10.54 1.43 6.25
CA PHE A 24 -9.50 0.45 6.56
C PHE A 24 -10.04 -0.82 7.22
N HIS A 25 -11.08 -0.72 8.06
CA HIS A 25 -11.62 -1.89 8.74
C HIS A 25 -12.47 -2.74 7.80
N ALA A 26 -13.25 -2.11 6.92
CA ALA A 26 -13.98 -2.81 5.86
C ALA A 26 -13.02 -3.46 4.85
N ALA A 27 -11.91 -2.79 4.53
CA ALA A 27 -10.87 -3.28 3.62
C ALA A 27 -10.03 -4.44 4.20
N ALA A 28 -9.69 -4.35 5.49
CA ALA A 28 -8.85 -5.33 6.18
C ALA A 28 -9.63 -6.54 6.72
N GLY A 29 -10.95 -6.42 6.91
CA GLY A 29 -11.79 -7.48 7.47
C GLY A 29 -11.92 -8.71 6.57
N ASP A 30 -11.85 -8.54 5.24
CA ASP A 30 -12.07 -9.61 4.25
C ASP A 30 -10.78 -10.13 3.60
N THR A 31 -9.60 -9.61 3.98
CA THR A 31 -8.33 -9.98 3.32
C THR A 31 -7.54 -10.98 4.16
N GLN A 32 -8.13 -12.14 4.42
CA GLN A 32 -7.36 -13.32 4.83
C GLN A 32 -6.69 -13.92 3.59
N LEU A 33 -5.35 -13.92 3.58
CA LEU A 33 -4.60 -14.65 2.56
C LEU A 33 -4.70 -16.14 2.87
N THR A 34 -5.23 -16.91 1.92
CA THR A 34 -5.24 -18.36 1.96
C THR A 34 -3.96 -18.89 1.31
N TYR A 35 -3.34 -19.83 1.98
CA TYR A 35 -2.21 -20.58 1.47
C TYR A 35 -2.63 -22.01 1.23
N GLU A 36 -2.20 -22.57 0.10
CA GLU A 36 -2.45 -23.96 -0.27
C GLU A 36 -1.15 -24.75 -0.18
N ALA A 37 -1.24 -25.99 0.30
CA ALA A 37 -0.15 -26.94 0.27
C ALA A 37 -0.38 -28.00 -0.81
N THR A 38 0.33 -27.86 -1.93
CA THR A 38 0.20 -28.77 -3.07
C THR A 38 1.29 -29.84 -3.00
N ALA A 39 0.90 -31.11 -3.01
CA ALA A 39 1.86 -32.20 -3.11
C ALA A 39 2.57 -32.15 -4.47
N VAL A 40 3.91 -32.26 -4.45
CA VAL A 40 4.75 -32.18 -5.65
C VAL A 40 5.77 -33.30 -5.65
N GLU A 41 6.01 -33.88 -6.82
CA GLU A 41 7.07 -34.88 -7.02
C GLU A 41 8.31 -34.23 -7.66
N PRO A 42 9.53 -34.69 -7.33
CA PRO A 42 10.74 -34.24 -8.00
C PRO A 42 10.64 -34.42 -9.53
N GLY A 43 10.75 -33.31 -10.27
CA GLY A 43 10.71 -33.30 -11.73
C GLY A 43 9.33 -33.04 -12.32
N GLU A 44 8.29 -33.00 -11.49
CA GLU A 44 6.96 -32.54 -11.91
C GLU A 44 6.76 -31.06 -11.59
N ASN A 45 6.15 -30.34 -12.54
CA ASN A 45 5.74 -28.94 -12.40
C ASN A 45 6.78 -28.00 -11.77
N PRO A 46 7.95 -27.79 -12.41
CA PRO A 46 9.03 -26.96 -11.84
C PRO A 46 8.61 -25.53 -11.49
N GLU A 47 7.65 -25.00 -12.24
CA GLU A 47 7.03 -23.69 -12.06
C GLU A 47 6.33 -23.57 -10.70
N LEU A 48 5.63 -24.62 -10.24
CA LEU A 48 4.98 -24.61 -8.91
C LEU A 48 6.01 -24.51 -7.78
N VAL A 49 7.16 -25.17 -7.93
CA VAL A 49 8.24 -25.11 -6.93
C VAL A 49 8.94 -23.77 -6.95
N ALA A 50 9.13 -23.18 -8.14
CA ALA A 50 9.70 -21.84 -8.30
C ALA A 50 8.78 -20.75 -7.71
N GLY A 51 7.46 -20.87 -7.89
CA GLY A 51 6.49 -19.97 -7.26
C GLY A 51 6.45 -20.10 -5.73
N ALA A 52 6.65 -21.31 -5.19
CA ALA A 52 6.64 -21.54 -3.75
C ALA A 52 7.98 -21.19 -3.06
N SER A 53 9.12 -21.48 -3.70
CA SER A 53 10.44 -21.45 -3.06
C SER A 53 11.26 -20.24 -3.46
N PRO A 54 11.66 -19.36 -2.53
CA PRO A 54 12.47 -18.18 -2.86
C PRO A 54 13.90 -18.51 -3.33
N ASN A 55 14.33 -19.77 -3.23
CA ASN A 55 15.65 -20.23 -3.68
C ASN A 55 15.63 -20.78 -5.11
N VAL A 56 14.48 -20.77 -5.78
CA VAL A 56 14.30 -21.22 -7.16
C VAL A 56 13.56 -20.12 -7.92
N THR A 57 14.16 -19.54 -8.95
CA THR A 57 13.48 -18.53 -9.78
C THR A 57 12.84 -19.18 -11.00
N ASP A 58 11.60 -18.81 -11.34
CA ASP A 58 10.97 -19.18 -12.61
C ASP A 58 11.50 -18.27 -13.72
N LEU A 59 12.35 -18.83 -14.59
CA LEU A 59 12.96 -18.06 -15.67
C LEU A 59 12.01 -17.91 -16.87
N ASN A 60 11.02 -18.80 -17.04
CA ASN A 60 9.99 -18.64 -18.07
C ASN A 60 9.12 -17.42 -17.77
N GLU A 61 8.69 -17.28 -16.50
CA GLU A 61 7.90 -16.15 -16.04
C GLU A 61 8.69 -14.84 -16.16
N ARG A 62 9.95 -14.81 -15.69
CA ARG A 62 10.82 -13.62 -15.77
C ARG A 62 11.07 -13.15 -17.19
N LEU A 63 11.13 -14.08 -18.14
CA LEU A 63 11.37 -13.76 -19.54
C LEU A 63 10.09 -13.48 -20.32
N SER A 64 8.90 -13.63 -19.73
CA SER A 64 7.60 -13.58 -20.41
C SER A 64 7.43 -12.31 -21.27
N ASP A 65 7.79 -11.15 -20.72
CA ASP A 65 7.75 -9.84 -21.41
C ASP A 65 9.01 -9.53 -22.24
N THR A 66 10.05 -10.37 -22.17
CA THR A 66 11.27 -10.19 -22.96
C THR A 66 11.04 -10.70 -24.38
N PRO A 67 11.22 -9.88 -25.44
CA PRO A 67 11.09 -10.36 -26.82
C PRO A 67 12.02 -11.55 -27.13
N GLU A 68 11.53 -12.54 -27.88
CA GLU A 68 12.26 -13.79 -28.21
C GLU A 68 13.67 -13.54 -28.77
N ARG A 69 13.81 -12.52 -29.63
CA ARG A 69 15.11 -12.11 -30.22
C ARG A 69 16.18 -11.75 -29.19
N TYR A 70 15.79 -11.40 -27.96
CA TYR A 70 16.72 -11.07 -26.88
C TYR A 70 16.92 -12.24 -25.90
N ARG A 71 16.21 -13.36 -26.05
CA ARG A 71 16.33 -14.54 -25.17
C ARG A 71 17.46 -15.50 -25.60
N GLU A 72 18.08 -15.28 -26.77
CA GLU A 72 19.14 -16.12 -27.33
C GLU A 72 20.29 -16.43 -26.33
N PRO A 73 20.76 -15.48 -25.49
CA PRO A 73 21.75 -15.78 -24.46
C PRO A 73 21.32 -16.86 -23.45
N VAL A 74 20.07 -16.80 -22.99
CA VAL A 74 19.51 -17.78 -22.03
C VAL A 74 19.32 -19.13 -22.72
N LEU A 75 18.80 -19.13 -23.96
CA LEU A 75 18.65 -20.35 -24.76
C LEU A 75 20.01 -21.04 -24.99
N THR A 76 21.04 -20.25 -25.27
CA THR A 76 22.40 -20.75 -25.46
C THR A 76 22.96 -21.34 -24.17
N ALA A 77 22.77 -20.64 -23.04
CA ALA A 77 23.18 -21.16 -21.74
C ALA A 77 22.43 -22.45 -21.36
N ALA A 78 21.14 -22.55 -21.68
CA ALA A 78 20.33 -23.74 -21.42
C ALA A 78 20.84 -24.97 -22.18
N ALA A 79 21.19 -24.76 -23.45
CA ALA A 79 21.64 -25.82 -24.34
C ALA A 79 23.09 -26.24 -24.09
N ASN A 80 23.97 -25.28 -23.81
CA ASN A 80 25.42 -25.51 -23.75
C ASN A 80 25.99 -25.50 -22.33
N GLY A 81 25.18 -25.17 -21.33
CA GLY A 81 25.59 -24.98 -19.94
C GLY A 81 26.12 -23.58 -19.62
N SER A 82 26.47 -22.78 -20.62
CA SER A 82 26.90 -21.39 -20.43
C SER A 82 26.75 -20.52 -21.67
N PHE A 83 26.73 -19.21 -21.44
CA PHE A 83 26.83 -18.17 -22.45
C PHE A 83 27.80 -17.09 -21.97
N GLU A 84 28.68 -16.61 -22.85
CA GLU A 84 29.53 -15.45 -22.58
C GLU A 84 29.38 -14.44 -23.72
N GLY A 85 28.97 -13.21 -23.40
CA GLY A 85 28.76 -12.17 -24.39
C GLY A 85 28.00 -10.96 -23.85
N SER A 86 27.62 -10.05 -24.73
CA SER A 86 26.80 -8.90 -24.33
C SER A 86 25.33 -9.28 -24.24
N LEU A 87 24.68 -8.89 -23.14
CA LEU A 87 23.23 -8.92 -23.00
C LEU A 87 22.63 -7.64 -23.61
N SER A 88 21.39 -7.73 -24.10
CA SER A 88 20.62 -6.51 -24.39
C SER A 88 20.19 -5.84 -23.08
N PRO A 89 19.92 -4.53 -23.06
CA PRO A 89 19.39 -3.85 -21.87
C PRO A 89 18.10 -4.48 -21.35
N GLU A 90 17.22 -4.94 -22.24
CA GLU A 90 15.96 -5.60 -21.89
C GLU A 90 16.22 -6.93 -21.18
N LEU A 91 17.09 -7.78 -21.73
CA LEU A 91 17.44 -9.04 -21.09
C LEU A 91 18.15 -8.79 -19.76
N HIS A 92 19.11 -7.87 -19.72
CA HIS A 92 19.82 -7.52 -18.48
C HIS A 92 18.85 -7.04 -17.39
N THR A 93 17.82 -6.27 -17.74
CA THR A 93 16.78 -5.86 -16.80
C THR A 93 15.96 -7.05 -16.29
N ALA A 94 15.66 -8.03 -17.16
CA ALA A 94 14.86 -9.19 -16.79
C ALA A 94 15.58 -10.16 -15.84
N ILE A 95 16.88 -10.41 -16.05
CA ILE A 95 17.64 -11.44 -15.33
C ILE A 95 18.72 -10.90 -14.39
N GLY A 96 19.02 -9.60 -14.44
CA GLY A 96 20.13 -8.98 -13.72
C GLY A 96 20.08 -9.15 -12.19
N ASP A 97 18.86 -9.20 -11.66
CA ASP A 97 18.59 -9.31 -10.21
C ASP A 97 18.30 -10.76 -9.77
N VAL A 98 18.56 -11.76 -10.62
CA VAL A 98 18.36 -13.18 -10.28
C VAL A 98 19.57 -13.68 -9.50
N GLU A 99 19.46 -13.63 -8.17
CA GLU A 99 20.50 -14.07 -7.22
C GLU A 99 20.28 -15.48 -6.66
N THR A 100 19.30 -16.23 -7.18
CA THR A 100 18.97 -17.57 -6.67
C THR A 100 19.97 -18.63 -7.16
N PRO A 101 20.29 -19.65 -6.33
CA PRO A 101 21.21 -20.72 -6.72
C PRO A 101 20.63 -21.63 -7.81
N TYR A 102 19.30 -21.71 -7.91
CA TYR A 102 18.61 -22.54 -8.90
C TYR A 102 17.59 -21.73 -9.69
N VAL A 103 17.35 -22.16 -10.94
CA VAL A 103 16.28 -21.66 -11.80
C VAL A 103 15.48 -22.82 -12.39
N ALA A 104 14.18 -22.61 -12.56
CA ALA A 104 13.30 -23.46 -13.36
C ALA A 104 13.17 -22.83 -14.75
N TYR A 105 13.46 -23.60 -15.80
CA TYR A 105 13.38 -23.13 -17.18
C TYR A 105 13.00 -24.28 -18.11
N ASP A 106 12.03 -24.05 -19.01
CA ASP A 106 11.57 -25.03 -20.02
C ASP A 106 11.31 -26.45 -19.46
N GLY A 107 10.69 -26.55 -18.28
CA GLY A 107 10.36 -27.82 -17.63
C GLY A 107 11.54 -28.54 -16.93
N GLY A 108 12.71 -27.91 -16.84
CA GLY A 108 13.88 -28.45 -16.13
C GLY A 108 14.41 -27.52 -15.03
N TYR A 109 15.28 -28.06 -14.18
CA TYR A 109 16.04 -27.29 -13.20
C TYR A 109 17.48 -27.10 -13.60
N TYR A 110 18.01 -25.91 -13.28
CA TYR A 110 19.39 -25.56 -13.56
C TYR A 110 20.01 -24.88 -12.34
N GLU A 111 21.27 -25.20 -12.06
CA GLU A 111 22.13 -24.40 -11.21
C GLU A 111 22.49 -23.13 -11.98
N TRP A 112 22.30 -21.97 -11.36
CA TRP A 112 22.33 -20.68 -12.02
C TRP A 112 23.42 -19.78 -11.45
N SER A 113 24.17 -19.13 -12.34
CA SER A 113 25.00 -18.00 -11.99
C SER A 113 24.96 -16.95 -13.10
N LEU A 114 24.88 -15.67 -12.71
CA LEU A 114 25.04 -14.54 -13.61
C LEU A 114 26.18 -13.68 -13.07
N SER A 115 27.20 -13.44 -13.90
CA SER A 115 28.28 -12.52 -13.57
C SER A 115 28.45 -11.48 -14.66
N THR A 116 28.61 -10.22 -14.27
CA THR A 116 28.85 -9.10 -15.19
C THR A 116 30.29 -8.61 -15.05
N ARG A 117 30.96 -8.33 -16.17
CA ARG A 117 32.30 -7.71 -16.12
C ARG A 117 32.18 -6.19 -16.10
N GLY A 118 32.29 -5.62 -14.90
CA GLY A 118 32.31 -4.17 -14.67
C GLY A 118 30.99 -3.49 -15.03
N GLU A 119 31.04 -2.21 -15.43
CA GLU A 119 29.85 -1.42 -15.84
C GLU A 119 29.35 -1.73 -17.26
N THR A 120 29.75 -2.87 -17.84
CA THR A 120 29.38 -3.23 -19.22
C THR A 120 28.26 -4.26 -19.24
N THR A 121 27.52 -4.31 -20.36
CA THR A 121 26.50 -5.35 -20.63
C THR A 121 27.11 -6.73 -20.94
N ASN A 122 28.43 -6.88 -20.89
CA ASN A 122 29.08 -8.18 -21.04
C ASN A 122 28.88 -9.02 -19.78
N ALA A 123 28.19 -10.13 -19.94
CA ALA A 123 27.87 -11.06 -18.88
C ALA A 123 28.26 -12.49 -19.26
N THR A 124 28.51 -13.28 -18.23
CA THR A 124 28.59 -14.73 -18.30
C THR A 124 27.38 -15.29 -17.57
N ILE A 125 26.57 -16.06 -18.29
CA ILE A 125 25.48 -16.85 -17.75
C ILE A 125 25.98 -18.29 -17.64
N GLU A 126 25.91 -18.89 -16.47
CA GLU A 126 26.10 -20.33 -16.29
C GLU A 126 24.74 -20.94 -15.93
N MET A 127 24.34 -21.96 -16.66
CA MET A 127 23.06 -22.63 -16.46
C MET A 127 23.23 -24.13 -16.62
N ARG A 128 23.65 -24.79 -15.54
CA ARG A 128 23.97 -26.22 -15.56
C ARG A 128 22.75 -27.04 -15.17
N GLN A 129 22.26 -27.88 -16.09
CA GLN A 129 21.14 -28.75 -15.81
C GLN A 129 21.42 -29.61 -14.57
N THR A 130 20.45 -29.64 -13.65
CA THR A 130 20.58 -30.30 -12.35
C THR A 130 19.41 -31.23 -12.13
N ASP A 131 19.69 -32.34 -11.46
CA ASP A 131 18.69 -33.33 -11.13
C ASP A 131 17.63 -32.77 -10.15
N PRO A 132 16.33 -32.97 -10.41
CA PRO A 132 15.28 -32.42 -9.56
C PRO A 132 15.37 -32.84 -8.09
N GLU A 133 15.80 -34.07 -7.79
CA GLU A 133 15.93 -34.53 -6.40
C GLU A 133 16.99 -33.70 -5.65
N THR A 134 18.10 -33.38 -6.33
CA THR A 134 19.16 -32.53 -5.76
C THR A 134 18.64 -31.14 -5.40
N VAL A 135 17.79 -30.55 -6.26
CA VAL A 135 17.18 -29.24 -5.98
C VAL A 135 16.20 -29.33 -4.82
N PHE A 136 15.32 -30.34 -4.82
CA PHE A 136 14.36 -30.55 -3.75
C PHE A 136 15.04 -30.75 -2.39
N ASP A 137 16.09 -31.56 -2.32
CA ASP A 137 16.87 -31.76 -1.09
C ASP A 137 17.59 -30.49 -0.62
N ALA A 138 18.02 -29.63 -1.55
CA ALA A 138 18.68 -28.37 -1.23
C ALA A 138 17.71 -27.29 -0.71
N VAL A 139 16.47 -27.26 -1.23
CA VAL A 139 15.53 -26.16 -0.94
C VAL A 139 14.40 -26.55 0.03
N ALA A 140 14.08 -27.84 0.17
CA ALA A 140 13.02 -28.31 1.05
C ALA A 140 13.40 -28.16 2.52
N ARG A 141 12.43 -27.70 3.32
CA ARG A 141 12.55 -27.62 4.78
C ARG A 141 11.66 -28.66 5.46
N PRO A 142 12.06 -29.26 6.59
CA PRO A 142 11.20 -30.18 7.31
C PRO A 142 9.95 -29.46 7.84
N VAL A 143 8.76 -30.05 7.66
CA VAL A 143 7.48 -29.49 8.16
C VAL A 143 7.49 -29.33 9.68
N ALA A 144 8.23 -30.17 10.41
CA ALA A 144 8.37 -30.10 11.86
C ALA A 144 8.93 -28.76 12.37
N ASP A 145 9.81 -28.12 11.59
CA ASP A 145 10.43 -26.82 11.92
C ASP A 145 9.61 -25.64 11.38
N ALA A 146 8.52 -25.91 10.68
CA ALA A 146 7.73 -24.90 10.02
C ALA A 146 6.76 -24.18 10.99
N PRO A 147 6.41 -22.90 10.71
CA PRO A 147 5.37 -22.18 11.45
C PRO A 147 4.07 -22.98 11.51
N ALA A 148 3.28 -22.77 12.57
CA ALA A 148 2.02 -23.51 12.77
C ALA A 148 1.08 -23.44 11.56
N GLY A 149 1.01 -22.30 10.87
CA GLY A 149 0.19 -22.15 9.66
C GLY A 149 0.64 -23.01 8.48
N VAL A 150 1.95 -23.26 8.32
CA VAL A 150 2.45 -24.18 7.28
C VAL A 150 2.07 -25.62 7.62
N ARG A 151 2.17 -26.00 8.91
CA ARG A 151 1.76 -27.34 9.37
C ARG A 151 0.28 -27.56 9.13
N THR A 152 -0.56 -26.60 9.48
CA THR A 152 -2.00 -26.63 9.16
C THR A 152 -2.25 -26.74 7.66
N ALA A 153 -1.53 -25.97 6.82
CA ALA A 153 -1.70 -26.05 5.37
C ALA A 153 -1.36 -27.44 4.84
N VAL A 154 -0.28 -28.07 5.32
CA VAL A 154 0.11 -29.42 4.90
C VAL A 154 -0.87 -30.48 5.42
N ASP A 155 -1.36 -30.34 6.65
CA ASP A 155 -2.27 -31.32 7.27
C ASP A 155 -3.72 -31.23 6.72
N GLU A 156 -4.21 -30.02 6.45
CA GLU A 156 -5.60 -29.73 6.08
C GLU A 156 -5.77 -29.33 4.60
N GLY A 157 -4.66 -29.19 3.86
CA GLY A 157 -4.61 -28.73 2.47
C GLY A 157 -4.54 -27.21 2.30
N THR A 158 -5.09 -26.44 3.25
CA THR A 158 -5.06 -24.97 3.22
C THR A 158 -4.89 -24.36 4.61
N ALA A 159 -4.35 -23.14 4.68
CA ALA A 159 -4.32 -22.36 5.92
C ALA A 159 -4.48 -20.87 5.67
N ASN A 160 -5.20 -20.21 6.59
CA ASN A 160 -5.42 -18.77 6.57
C ASN A 160 -4.42 -18.06 7.49
N GLY A 161 -3.82 -16.97 7.00
CA GLY A 161 -3.26 -15.93 7.88
C GLY A 161 -1.80 -15.53 7.64
N SER A 162 -1.43 -14.42 8.28
CA SER A 162 -0.19 -13.65 8.08
C SER A 162 1.10 -14.29 8.66
N GLY A 163 1.11 -15.61 8.86
CA GLY A 163 2.23 -16.35 9.46
C GLY A 163 2.70 -17.56 8.65
N VAL A 164 2.06 -17.83 7.52
CA VAL A 164 2.49 -18.85 6.56
C VAL A 164 3.61 -18.25 5.71
N ARG A 165 4.73 -18.97 5.59
CA ARG A 165 5.82 -18.59 4.70
C ARG A 165 5.80 -19.53 3.51
N PRO A 166 5.77 -19.00 2.27
CA PRO A 166 5.94 -19.82 1.10
C PRO A 166 7.23 -20.63 1.16
N GLY A 167 7.19 -21.83 0.62
CA GLY A 167 8.36 -22.67 0.50
C GLY A 167 8.04 -24.09 0.09
N LEU A 168 9.09 -24.83 -0.23
CA LEU A 168 9.03 -26.27 -0.35
C LEU A 168 9.24 -26.89 1.03
N PHE A 169 8.35 -27.79 1.43
CA PHE A 169 8.42 -28.50 2.71
C PHE A 169 8.38 -30.01 2.53
N ARG A 170 9.03 -30.75 3.44
CA ARG A 170 9.08 -32.22 3.40
C ARG A 170 8.48 -32.83 4.67
N GLN A 171 7.61 -33.81 4.49
CA GLN A 171 7.02 -34.62 5.55
C GLN A 171 6.84 -36.06 5.08
N ASP A 172 7.28 -37.02 5.88
CA ASP A 172 7.08 -38.47 5.65
C ASP A 172 7.49 -38.97 4.24
N GLY A 173 8.50 -38.33 3.64
CA GLY A 173 9.01 -38.67 2.31
C GLY A 173 8.27 -38.01 1.14
N ALA A 174 7.22 -37.24 1.40
CA ALA A 174 6.52 -36.42 0.43
C ALA A 174 6.96 -34.94 0.50
N TYR A 175 6.85 -34.25 -0.64
CA TYR A 175 7.14 -32.82 -0.75
C TYR A 175 5.86 -32.03 -0.98
N TYR A 176 5.78 -30.87 -0.35
CA TYR A 176 4.64 -29.96 -0.39
C TYR A 176 5.14 -28.56 -0.76
N ALA A 177 4.67 -28.04 -1.90
CA ALA A 177 4.84 -26.66 -2.29
C ALA A 177 3.75 -25.84 -1.60
N VAL A 178 4.14 -25.01 -0.64
CA VAL A 178 3.22 -24.09 0.05
C VAL A 178 3.36 -22.72 -0.59
N ALA A 179 2.29 -22.24 -1.21
CA ALA A 179 2.22 -20.95 -1.87
C ALA A 179 0.88 -20.26 -1.56
N LEU A 180 0.72 -19.01 -2.00
CA LEU A 180 -0.61 -18.39 -1.97
C LEU A 180 -1.54 -19.10 -2.94
N GLU A 181 -2.79 -19.31 -2.53
CA GLU A 181 -3.82 -19.86 -3.41
C GLU A 181 -4.14 -18.88 -4.57
N ASP A 182 -4.18 -17.57 -4.27
CA ASP A 182 -4.46 -16.53 -5.25
C ASP A 182 -3.58 -15.29 -5.01
N GLU A 183 -2.56 -15.10 -5.85
CA GLU A 183 -1.70 -13.92 -5.83
C GLU A 183 -2.46 -12.63 -6.16
N ALA A 184 -3.51 -12.70 -6.98
CA ALA A 184 -4.36 -11.55 -7.27
C ALA A 184 -5.19 -11.15 -6.06
N ALA A 185 -5.61 -12.09 -5.22
CA ALA A 185 -6.23 -11.81 -3.92
C ALA A 185 -5.24 -11.14 -2.95
N ALA A 186 -3.95 -11.51 -2.98
CA ALA A 186 -2.89 -10.81 -2.25
C ALA A 186 -2.70 -9.37 -2.71
N LEU A 187 -2.62 -9.16 -4.03
CA LEU A 187 -2.48 -7.84 -4.62
C LEU A 187 -3.72 -6.98 -4.34
N ALA A 188 -4.92 -7.55 -4.44
CA ALA A 188 -6.17 -6.90 -4.07
C ALA A 188 -6.21 -6.56 -2.58
N GLY A 189 -5.72 -7.46 -1.71
CA GLY A 189 -5.61 -7.21 -0.28
C GLY A 189 -4.63 -6.09 0.06
N PHE A 190 -3.48 -6.06 -0.60
CA PHE A 190 -2.52 -4.97 -0.49
C PHE A 190 -3.10 -3.64 -1.00
N ALA A 191 -3.73 -3.64 -2.16
CA ALA A 191 -4.40 -2.46 -2.72
C ALA A 191 -5.52 -1.97 -1.80
N SER A 192 -6.32 -2.87 -1.24
CA SER A 192 -7.38 -2.59 -0.26
C SER A 192 -6.80 -2.01 1.03
N ALA A 193 -5.69 -2.55 1.54
CA ALA A 193 -4.98 -2.02 2.69
C ALA A 193 -4.41 -0.61 2.44
N VAL A 194 -3.86 -0.34 1.25
CA VAL A 194 -3.41 0.99 0.83
C VAL A 194 -4.58 1.96 0.73
N VAL A 195 -5.69 1.55 0.11
CA VAL A 195 -6.92 2.34 0.03
C VAL A 195 -7.45 2.66 1.41
N GLY A 196 -7.53 1.68 2.30
CA GLY A 196 -7.93 1.87 3.69
C GLY A 196 -7.01 2.82 4.46
N PHE A 197 -5.69 2.68 4.27
CA PHE A 197 -4.68 3.50 4.91
C PHE A 197 -4.78 4.98 4.48
N VAL A 198 -5.15 5.23 3.22
CA VAL A 198 -5.33 6.58 2.67
C VAL A 198 -6.72 7.15 3.02
N LEU A 199 -7.79 6.36 2.92
CA LEU A 199 -9.16 6.84 3.10
C LEU A 199 -9.51 7.10 4.57
N THR A 200 -8.91 6.36 5.51
CA THR A 200 -9.23 6.51 6.95
C THR A 200 -8.87 7.89 7.50
N PRO A 201 -7.66 8.43 7.27
CA PRO A 201 -7.32 9.81 7.62
C PRO A 201 -8.20 10.84 6.90
N VAL A 202 -8.61 10.59 5.65
CA VAL A 202 -9.51 11.46 4.88
C VAL A 202 -10.87 11.54 5.56
N GLY A 203 -11.46 10.40 5.91
CA GLY A 203 -12.72 10.34 6.62
C GLY A 203 -12.69 11.09 7.96
N ARG A 204 -11.59 10.95 8.70
CA ARG A 204 -11.39 11.66 9.98
C ARG A 204 -11.29 13.17 9.79
N GLY A 205 -10.59 13.62 8.75
CA GLY A 205 -10.54 15.04 8.37
C GLY A 205 -11.91 15.59 8.01
N TYR A 206 -12.72 14.86 7.25
CA TYR A 206 -14.08 15.26 6.88
C TYR A 206 -15.02 15.31 8.09
N THR A 207 -14.94 14.30 8.95
CA THR A 207 -15.70 14.23 10.20
C THR A 207 -15.39 15.43 11.08
N ALA A 208 -14.10 15.78 11.23
CA ALA A 208 -13.70 16.94 12.00
C ALA A 208 -14.25 18.27 11.44
N VAL A 209 -14.18 18.44 10.12
CA VAL A 209 -14.73 19.64 9.45
C VAL A 209 -16.24 19.73 9.64
N ALA A 210 -16.96 18.62 9.46
CA ALA A 210 -18.40 18.56 9.63
C ALA A 210 -18.82 18.88 11.08
N LEU A 211 -18.18 18.25 12.08
CA LEU A 211 -18.44 18.50 13.50
C LEU A 211 -18.14 19.95 13.89
N GLY A 212 -17.00 20.49 13.45
CA GLY A 212 -16.62 21.88 13.74
C GLY A 212 -17.60 22.90 13.15
N LEU A 213 -18.03 22.68 11.91
CA LEU A 213 -19.02 23.53 11.24
C LEU A 213 -20.41 23.41 11.88
N LEU A 214 -20.85 22.20 12.22
CA LEU A 214 -22.11 21.96 12.93
C LEU A 214 -22.11 22.63 14.31
N ALA A 215 -21.01 22.54 15.05
CA ALA A 215 -20.87 23.17 16.36
C ALA A 215 -20.98 24.70 16.29
N TYR A 216 -20.30 25.34 15.33
CA TYR A 216 -20.42 26.79 15.13
C TYR A 216 -21.82 27.19 14.70
N ARG A 217 -22.45 26.38 13.84
CA ARG A 217 -23.81 26.64 13.38
C ARG A 217 -24.85 26.52 14.49
N TYR A 218 -24.70 25.52 15.37
CA TYR A 218 -25.59 25.32 16.51
C TYR A 218 -25.45 26.45 17.53
N ARG A 219 -24.22 26.90 17.80
CA ARG A 219 -23.96 28.00 18.75
C ARG A 219 -24.37 29.37 18.21
N GLU A 220 -24.31 29.59 16.91
CA GLU A 220 -24.51 30.91 16.29
C GLU A 220 -25.40 30.83 15.04
N PRO A 221 -26.69 30.50 15.19
CA PRO A 221 -27.59 30.20 14.08
C PRO A 221 -27.90 31.40 13.19
N THR A 222 -27.74 32.63 13.69
CA THR A 222 -28.11 33.89 13.01
C THR A 222 -26.93 34.60 12.34
N ARG A 223 -25.71 34.07 12.39
CA ARG A 223 -24.55 34.72 11.76
C ARG A 223 -24.49 34.46 10.26
N ASP A 224 -24.42 35.54 9.48
CA ASP A 224 -24.26 35.47 8.02
C ASP A 224 -22.95 34.81 7.59
N ARG A 225 -21.89 35.01 8.38
CA ARG A 225 -20.56 34.45 8.14
C ARG A 225 -20.18 33.49 9.26
N LEU A 226 -20.31 32.20 8.97
CA LEU A 226 -20.05 31.14 9.95
C LEU A 226 -18.54 30.96 10.21
N LEU A 227 -17.71 31.01 9.15
CA LEU A 227 -16.26 30.81 9.26
C LEU A 227 -15.44 32.09 9.06
N THR A 228 -14.58 32.36 10.04
CA THR A 228 -13.43 33.27 9.98
C THR A 228 -12.13 32.45 9.96
N PRO A 229 -10.97 33.03 9.60
CA PRO A 229 -9.71 32.27 9.56
C PRO A 229 -9.37 31.60 10.88
N ARG A 230 -9.63 32.28 12.02
CA ARG A 230 -9.43 31.72 13.35
C ARG A 230 -10.33 30.51 13.62
N ARG A 231 -11.60 30.59 13.21
CA ARG A 231 -12.56 29.49 13.37
C ARG A 231 -12.21 28.32 12.47
N ALA A 232 -11.81 28.58 11.23
CA ALA A 232 -11.41 27.53 10.30
C ALA A 232 -10.11 26.83 10.75
N ALA A 233 -9.17 27.57 11.35
CA ALA A 233 -8.01 26.96 12.00
C ALA A 233 -8.43 26.08 13.20
N ALA A 234 -9.40 26.51 14.02
CA ALA A 234 -9.94 25.69 15.10
C ALA A 234 -10.67 24.43 14.59
N VAL A 235 -11.42 24.54 13.49
CA VAL A 235 -12.05 23.39 12.81
C VAL A 235 -10.99 22.42 12.29
N ALA A 236 -9.93 22.93 11.65
CA ALA A 236 -8.83 22.09 11.16
C ALA A 236 -8.09 21.40 12.33
N ALA A 237 -7.87 22.11 13.44
CA ALA A 237 -7.25 21.55 14.64
C ALA A 237 -8.09 20.45 15.30
N LEU A 238 -9.42 20.45 15.10
CA LEU A 238 -10.31 19.39 15.60
C LEU A 238 -10.02 18.03 14.93
N ALA A 239 -9.30 17.99 13.81
CA ALA A 239 -8.87 16.74 13.18
C ALA A 239 -7.92 15.94 14.06
N LEU A 240 -7.09 16.58 14.89
CA LEU A 240 -6.19 15.90 15.83
C LEU A 240 -6.95 15.04 16.85
N PRO A 241 -7.84 15.59 17.70
CA PRO A 241 -8.58 14.78 18.66
C PRO A 241 -9.53 13.77 18.00
N VAL A 242 -10.19 14.13 16.89
CA VAL A 242 -11.05 13.18 16.14
C VAL A 242 -10.23 12.00 15.64
N ALA A 243 -9.05 12.25 15.07
CA ALA A 243 -8.20 11.19 14.57
C ALA A 243 -7.59 10.35 15.70
N LEU A 244 -7.18 10.96 16.82
CA LEU A 244 -6.66 10.24 17.98
C LEU A 244 -7.72 9.34 18.62
N VAL A 245 -8.95 9.83 18.79
CA VAL A 245 -10.07 9.01 19.29
C VAL A 245 -10.37 7.90 18.29
N GLY A 246 -10.41 8.21 17.00
CA GLY A 246 -10.61 7.20 15.95
C GLY A 246 -9.53 6.11 15.98
N THR A 247 -8.25 6.48 16.10
CA THR A 247 -7.14 5.53 16.24
C THR A 247 -7.29 4.71 17.52
N ALA A 248 -7.56 5.35 18.67
CA ALA A 248 -7.67 4.65 19.95
C ALA A 248 -8.82 3.64 20.01
N VAL A 249 -9.96 3.96 19.39
CA VAL A 249 -11.16 3.10 19.43
C VAL A 249 -11.09 1.99 18.39
N PHE A 250 -10.50 2.24 17.22
CA PHE A 250 -10.64 1.35 16.07
C PHE A 250 -9.34 0.75 15.53
N GLU A 251 -8.18 1.21 15.99
CA GLU A 251 -6.89 0.71 15.53
C GLU A 251 -6.12 0.08 16.70
N SER A 252 -6.13 -1.26 16.76
CA SER A 252 -5.19 -2.02 17.58
C SER A 252 -3.90 -2.25 16.78
N GLY A 253 -2.79 -1.63 17.17
CA GLY A 253 -1.51 -1.83 16.47
C GLY A 253 -0.45 -0.77 16.72
N SER A 254 0.44 -0.59 15.74
CA SER A 254 1.65 0.25 15.82
C SER A 254 1.39 1.66 16.36
N LEU A 255 2.23 2.08 17.33
CA LEU A 255 2.25 3.42 17.90
C LEU A 255 2.42 4.52 16.84
N SER A 256 3.05 4.21 15.70
CA SER A 256 3.22 5.18 14.61
C SER A 256 1.90 5.69 14.04
N ARG A 257 0.81 4.90 14.13
CA ARG A 257 -0.52 5.30 13.64
C ARG A 257 -1.15 6.45 14.42
N PHE A 258 -0.78 6.61 15.70
CA PHE A 258 -1.18 7.76 16.52
C PHE A 258 -0.52 9.08 16.09
N VAL A 259 0.45 9.02 15.17
CA VAL A 259 1.10 10.20 14.60
C VAL A 259 0.72 10.37 13.13
N THR A 260 0.86 9.31 12.32
CA THR A 260 0.64 9.39 10.87
C THR A 260 -0.82 9.63 10.50
N GLY A 261 -1.77 9.02 11.23
CA GLY A 261 -3.21 9.23 11.05
C GLY A 261 -3.64 10.68 11.33
N PRO A 262 -3.36 11.21 12.53
CA PRO A 262 -3.69 12.60 12.87
C PRO A 262 -2.98 13.64 12.00
N ALA A 263 -1.71 13.42 11.63
CA ALA A 263 -0.99 14.31 10.71
C ALA A 263 -1.72 14.42 9.36
N SER A 264 -2.05 13.28 8.74
CA SER A 264 -2.76 13.21 7.47
C SER A 264 -4.18 13.80 7.55
N ALA A 265 -4.93 13.47 8.60
CA ALA A 265 -6.27 14.04 8.82
C ALA A 265 -6.24 15.57 8.97
N THR A 266 -5.19 16.10 9.60
CA THR A 266 -4.98 17.55 9.75
C THR A 266 -4.70 18.22 8.40
N VAL A 267 -3.90 17.60 7.53
CA VAL A 267 -3.69 18.10 6.15
C VAL A 267 -5.01 18.19 5.41
N VAL A 268 -5.84 17.14 5.45
CA VAL A 268 -7.16 17.12 4.81
C VAL A 268 -8.06 18.23 5.37
N ALA A 269 -8.19 18.32 6.69
CA ALA A 269 -9.05 19.31 7.34
C ALA A 269 -8.57 20.75 7.12
N SER A 270 -7.26 20.97 6.92
CA SER A 270 -6.70 22.29 6.61
C SER A 270 -7.23 22.87 5.30
N GLY A 271 -7.77 22.04 4.41
CA GLY A 271 -8.52 22.49 3.25
C GLY A 271 -9.61 23.50 3.60
N ALA A 272 -10.32 23.33 4.72
CA ALA A 272 -11.32 24.31 5.17
C ALA A 272 -10.72 25.69 5.45
N LEU A 273 -9.56 25.76 6.11
CA LEU A 273 -8.83 27.01 6.33
C LEU A 273 -8.38 27.63 4.99
N ALA A 274 -7.84 26.82 4.10
CA ALA A 274 -7.44 27.24 2.76
C ALA A 274 -8.62 27.84 1.99
N GLY A 275 -9.81 27.23 2.06
CA GLY A 275 -11.04 27.72 1.46
C GLY A 275 -11.45 29.10 1.99
N VAL A 276 -11.37 29.31 3.31
CA VAL A 276 -11.64 30.62 3.93
C VAL A 276 -10.65 31.68 3.45
N LEU A 277 -9.35 31.34 3.41
CA LEU A 277 -8.30 32.27 3.00
C LEU A 277 -8.42 32.65 1.50
N ALA A 278 -8.76 31.68 0.66
CA ALA A 278 -9.06 31.91 -0.76
C ALA A 278 -10.30 32.81 -0.94
N ALA A 279 -11.38 32.56 -0.18
CA ALA A 279 -12.57 33.41 -0.21
C ALA A 279 -12.28 34.87 0.19
N GLN A 280 -11.26 35.08 1.03
CA GLN A 280 -10.80 36.40 1.47
C GLN A 280 -9.66 36.97 0.62
N ARG A 281 -9.23 36.28 -0.45
CA ARG A 281 -8.08 36.65 -1.30
C ARG A 281 -6.77 36.84 -0.54
N ARG A 282 -6.57 36.13 0.58
CA ARG A 282 -5.36 36.22 1.42
C ARG A 282 -4.30 35.22 0.97
N TRP A 283 -3.80 35.39 -0.26
CA TRP A 283 -2.93 34.43 -0.95
C TRP A 283 -1.62 34.12 -0.22
N ALA A 284 -0.98 35.13 0.40
CA ALA A 284 0.25 34.92 1.16
C ALA A 284 0.04 33.99 2.38
N LEU A 285 -1.07 34.15 3.09
CA LEU A 285 -1.42 33.29 4.23
C LEU A 285 -1.89 31.91 3.78
N LEU A 286 -2.55 31.83 2.63
CA LEU A 286 -2.89 30.55 2.03
C LEU A 286 -1.62 29.74 1.74
N ALA A 287 -0.67 30.32 1.00
CA ALA A 287 0.59 29.66 0.69
C ALA A 287 1.36 29.30 1.98
N GLY A 288 1.48 30.24 2.91
CA GLY A 288 2.20 30.01 4.17
C GLY A 288 1.56 28.91 5.04
N SER A 289 0.23 28.86 5.15
CA SER A 289 -0.46 27.84 5.94
C SER A 289 -0.42 26.47 5.28
N THR A 290 -0.62 26.36 3.96
CA THR A 290 -0.52 25.09 3.25
C THR A 290 0.89 24.52 3.32
N VAL A 291 1.92 25.32 3.05
CA VAL A 291 3.32 24.89 3.14
C VAL A 291 3.68 24.53 4.58
N GLY A 292 3.31 25.37 5.55
CA GLY A 292 3.61 25.11 6.97
C GLY A 292 2.99 23.82 7.49
N ILE A 293 1.71 23.58 7.18
CA ILE A 293 1.00 22.35 7.59
C ILE A 293 1.59 21.13 6.86
N GLY A 294 1.90 21.24 5.58
CA GLY A 294 2.54 20.17 4.80
C GLY A 294 3.91 19.78 5.36
N LEU A 295 4.75 20.76 5.69
CA LEU A 295 6.07 20.52 6.30
C LEU A 295 5.93 19.89 7.69
N LEU A 296 5.01 20.39 8.53
CA LEU A 296 4.77 19.82 9.86
C LEU A 296 4.27 18.38 9.79
N ALA A 297 3.34 18.08 8.88
CA ALA A 297 2.84 16.73 8.68
C ALA A 297 3.94 15.80 8.17
N THR A 298 4.75 16.26 7.21
CA THR A 298 5.90 15.51 6.69
C THR A 298 6.91 15.21 7.80
N ALA A 299 7.25 16.21 8.62
CA ALA A 299 8.17 16.04 9.74
C ALA A 299 7.63 15.07 10.80
N ALA A 300 6.32 15.14 11.10
CA ALA A 300 5.68 14.21 12.03
C ALA A 300 5.69 12.77 11.50
N ILE A 301 5.38 12.56 10.21
CA ILE A 301 5.39 11.23 9.57
C ILE A 301 6.83 10.68 9.49
N ALA A 302 7.80 11.51 9.13
CA ALA A 302 9.22 11.15 9.15
C ALA A 302 9.68 10.78 10.57
N GLY A 303 9.29 11.54 11.59
CA GLY A 303 9.61 11.21 12.99
C GLY A 303 8.99 9.88 13.44
N ALA A 304 7.81 9.53 12.94
CA ALA A 304 7.12 8.29 13.32
C ALA A 304 7.61 7.04 12.57
N LEU A 305 8.11 7.19 11.34
CA LEU A 305 8.48 6.08 10.46
C LEU A 305 9.98 5.99 10.15
N GLY A 306 10.79 6.96 10.58
CA GLY A 306 12.21 7.03 10.24
C GLY A 306 12.45 7.40 8.76
N VAL A 307 13.49 6.82 8.16
CA VAL A 307 13.89 7.08 6.76
C VAL A 307 12.75 6.89 5.76
N PRO A 308 11.94 5.80 5.82
CA PRO A 308 10.76 5.64 4.96
C PRO A 308 9.77 6.81 5.03
N GLY A 309 9.63 7.44 6.20
CA GLY A 309 8.72 8.56 6.40
C GLY A 309 9.09 9.84 5.64
N LEU A 310 10.34 9.97 5.17
CA LEU A 310 10.74 11.06 4.28
C LEU A 310 10.13 10.94 2.88
N ILE A 311 9.75 9.72 2.46
CA ILE A 311 9.06 9.45 1.19
C ILE A 311 7.55 9.46 1.42
N PHE A 312 7.08 8.78 2.46
CA PHE A 312 5.64 8.68 2.74
C PHE A 312 5.02 9.99 3.22
N GLY A 313 5.80 10.86 3.89
CA GLY A 313 5.32 12.17 4.37
C GLY A 313 4.84 13.08 3.23
N PRO A 314 5.69 13.41 2.24
CA PRO A 314 5.29 14.23 1.10
C PRO A 314 4.14 13.61 0.29
N LEU A 315 4.15 12.28 0.09
CA LEU A 315 3.04 11.58 -0.58
C LEU A 315 1.73 11.78 0.18
N ALA A 316 1.72 11.56 1.49
CA ALA A 316 0.54 11.77 2.33
C ALA A 316 0.04 13.22 2.29
N VAL A 317 0.95 14.20 2.20
CA VAL A 317 0.58 15.61 2.02
C VAL A 317 -0.07 15.84 0.67
N CYS A 318 0.48 15.31 -0.43
CA CYS A 318 -0.11 15.44 -1.76
C CYS A 318 -1.53 14.85 -1.81
N PHE A 319 -1.71 13.63 -1.30
CA PHE A 319 -3.03 13.00 -1.18
C PHE A 319 -3.97 13.81 -0.27
N GLY A 320 -3.45 14.30 0.86
CA GLY A 320 -4.21 15.14 1.79
C GLY A 320 -4.68 16.45 1.18
N ILE A 321 -3.88 17.09 0.32
CA ILE A 321 -4.26 18.29 -0.43
C ILE A 321 -5.37 17.97 -1.42
N ALA A 322 -5.23 16.88 -2.19
CA ALA A 322 -6.24 16.46 -3.15
C ALA A 322 -7.58 16.15 -2.46
N ALA A 323 -7.56 15.35 -1.39
CA ALA A 323 -8.76 15.06 -0.58
C ALA A 323 -9.29 16.31 0.15
N GLY A 324 -8.41 17.26 0.48
CA GLY A 324 -8.72 18.54 1.12
C GLY A 324 -9.51 19.50 0.23
N LEU A 325 -9.65 19.24 -1.08
CA LEU A 325 -10.49 20.04 -1.98
C LEU A 325 -11.96 20.08 -1.56
N VAL A 326 -12.46 18.99 -0.96
CA VAL A 326 -13.83 18.96 -0.42
C VAL A 326 -13.95 19.91 0.77
N PRO A 327 -13.18 19.78 1.87
CA PRO A 327 -13.11 20.78 2.93
C PRO A 327 -12.88 22.20 2.45
N PHE A 328 -12.06 22.40 1.42
CA PHE A 328 -11.84 23.70 0.78
C PHE A 328 -13.14 24.32 0.24
N GLY A 329 -13.95 23.55 -0.48
CA GLY A 329 -15.26 23.99 -0.95
C GLY A 329 -16.16 24.44 0.22
N TYR A 330 -16.22 23.65 1.30
CA TYR A 330 -16.96 24.01 2.51
C TYR A 330 -16.41 25.30 3.15
N GLY A 331 -15.10 25.39 3.36
CA GLY A 331 -14.46 26.59 3.90
C GLY A 331 -14.76 27.84 3.09
N TYR A 332 -14.67 27.74 1.76
CA TYR A 332 -14.94 28.84 0.84
C TYR A 332 -16.41 29.28 0.88
N TRP A 333 -17.34 28.32 0.88
CA TRP A 333 -18.78 28.60 0.89
C TRP A 333 -19.27 29.18 2.21
N PHE A 334 -18.80 28.65 3.34
CA PHE A 334 -19.17 29.12 4.68
C PHE A 334 -18.41 30.37 5.14
N ALA A 335 -17.39 30.81 4.38
CA ALA A 335 -16.74 32.11 4.54
C ALA A 335 -17.48 33.26 3.86
N ARG A 336 -18.49 32.98 3.03
CA ARG A 336 -19.32 33.97 2.34
C ARG A 336 -20.64 34.20 3.09
N PRO A 337 -21.20 35.43 3.02
CA PRO A 337 -22.50 35.72 3.60
C PRO A 337 -23.58 34.77 3.06
N ALA A 338 -24.60 34.48 3.86
CA ALA A 338 -25.77 33.74 3.38
C ALA A 338 -26.45 34.52 2.24
N PRO A 339 -26.84 33.86 1.14
CA PRO A 339 -27.60 34.52 0.08
C PRO A 339 -29.04 34.72 0.56
N GLU A 340 -29.27 35.78 1.35
CA GLU A 340 -30.57 36.44 1.60
C GLU A 340 -30.36 37.64 2.54
N ALA A 341 -29.81 38.73 1.99
CA ALA A 341 -29.90 40.10 2.51
C ALA A 341 -29.54 41.13 1.40
N SER A 342 -29.95 40.86 0.16
CA SER A 342 -29.78 41.78 -0.98
C SER A 342 -31.09 42.03 -1.73
N ALA A 343 -32.23 41.84 -1.04
CA ALA A 343 -33.54 42.31 -1.48
C ALA A 343 -34.32 42.71 -0.21
N GLY A 344 -34.28 44.01 0.09
CA GLY A 344 -34.88 44.66 1.25
C GLY A 344 -34.40 46.09 1.31
#